data_AF-A0A838HR20-F1
#
_entry.id   AF-A0A838HR20-F1
#
_cell.length_a   1.000
_cell.length_b   1.000
_cell.length_c   1.000
_cell.angle_alpha   90.00
_cell.angle_beta   90.00
_cell.angle_gamma   90.00
#
_symmetry.space_group_name_H-M   'P 1'
#
loop_
_entity.id
_entity.type
_entity.pdbx_description
1 polymer ?
#
loop_
_entity_poly.entity_id
_entity_poly.type
_entity_poly.pdbx_seq_one_letter_code
_entity_poly.pdbx_strand_id
1 'polypeptide(L)'
;MNTEDDRTDGVDTYRLRGRAGRTLDPTTTAVLVIDPVNDFLSEEGAAWDMTESTVTKHDVIGHLRRLIDGVREHDIPVLYGPMAYTSDDYAGQELHRRTGINRIMFEQQMFLAGSWGADFHPNLRPREGEIVLHPHKGSDVFETDLREHLQRLGTTQLVLAGMTANLCVESTGRHAAEHGYDVTFVRDAIGAENLPAYEASIRVNFPLIGNAVLDTDDLLSAIGPDRLPREGDDVYASDQLKLGGIDEVVEDDDGPGYVLVKRGIFNRDTYVPLDAVVRVAEGKAFVNIPKLVVGKVPWDEPPTAASRNAKMGPRPSDIAKLYGSVAPTG
;
A
#
# COMPACT_ATOMS: atom_id res chain seq x y z
N MET A 1 -17.67 31.42 21.99
CA MET A 1 -18.16 30.31 22.82
C MET A 1 -18.71 29.28 21.84
N ASN A 2 -18.05 28.20 21.44
CA ASN A 2 -16.88 27.49 21.98
C ASN A 2 -15.83 27.25 20.89
N THR A 3 -14.59 27.51 21.31
CA THR A 3 -13.27 27.06 20.85
C THR A 3 -13.21 26.17 19.60
N GLU A 4 -12.91 26.81 18.46
CA GLU A 4 -12.14 26.17 17.41
C GLU A 4 -10.80 25.70 18.00
N ASP A 5 -10.52 24.45 17.71
CA ASP A 5 -9.39 23.67 18.18
C ASP A 5 -8.11 24.15 17.49
N ASP A 6 -7.53 25.21 18.06
CA ASP A 6 -6.19 25.71 17.77
C ASP A 6 -5.15 24.70 18.29
N ARG A 7 -5.06 23.54 17.61
CA ARG A 7 -4.05 22.50 17.85
C ARG A 7 -2.72 22.91 17.20
N THR A 8 -2.05 23.81 17.90
CA THR A 8 -0.66 24.25 17.76
C THR A 8 0.32 23.13 17.37
N ASP A 9 1.10 23.35 16.30
CA ASP A 9 2.54 23.10 16.09
C ASP A 9 3.30 22.07 16.97
N GLY A 10 2.72 20.89 17.18
CA GLY A 10 3.43 19.72 17.70
C GLY A 10 4.02 18.88 16.56
N VAL A 11 5.22 18.33 16.77
CA VAL A 11 5.80 17.27 15.92
C VAL A 11 4.91 16.03 16.05
N ASP A 12 3.79 15.99 15.32
CA ASP A 12 3.01 14.77 15.22
C ASP A 12 3.79 13.78 14.38
N THR A 13 4.25 12.72 15.02
CA THR A 13 5.06 11.67 14.40
C THR A 13 4.26 10.83 13.40
N TYR A 14 2.93 10.93 13.40
CA TYR A 14 2.03 10.33 12.42
C TYR A 14 0.72 11.13 12.32
N ARG A 15 0.43 11.73 11.16
CA ARG A 15 -0.89 12.30 10.83
C ARG A 15 -1.38 11.67 9.54
N LEU A 16 -2.56 11.03 9.60
CA LEU A 16 -3.27 10.66 8.38
C LEU A 16 -3.50 11.91 7.52
N ARG A 17 -3.26 11.79 6.21
CA ARG A 17 -3.46 12.89 5.24
C ARG A 17 -4.93 13.21 4.98
N GLY A 18 -5.84 12.33 5.41
CA GLY A 18 -7.28 12.49 5.30
C GLY A 18 -8.03 11.40 6.06
N ARG A 19 -9.36 11.41 5.98
CA ARG A 19 -10.17 10.31 6.51
C ARG A 19 -9.99 9.09 5.59
N ALA A 20 -9.49 7.99 6.14
CA ALA A 20 -9.48 6.71 5.43
C ALA A 20 -10.94 6.20 5.34
N GLY A 21 -11.49 6.18 4.14
CA GLY A 21 -12.78 5.55 3.87
C GLY A 21 -12.66 4.03 3.82
N ARG A 22 -13.80 3.36 3.78
CA ARG A 22 -13.92 1.90 3.55
C ARG A 22 -13.95 1.56 2.06
N THR A 23 -13.80 2.53 1.17
CA THR A 23 -13.71 2.36 -0.28
C THR A 23 -12.58 3.23 -0.82
N LEU A 24 -12.32 3.16 -2.12
CA LEU A 24 -11.39 4.04 -2.83
C LEU A 24 -12.18 5.21 -3.44
N ASP A 25 -12.03 6.40 -2.86
CA ASP A 25 -12.59 7.62 -3.42
C ASP A 25 -11.74 8.03 -4.63
N PRO A 26 -12.32 8.06 -5.85
CA PRO A 26 -11.56 8.36 -7.05
C PRO A 26 -10.94 9.76 -7.04
N THR A 27 -11.51 10.70 -6.27
CA THR A 27 -11.04 12.09 -6.20
C THR A 27 -9.81 12.29 -5.33
N THR A 28 -9.49 11.33 -4.46
CA THR A 28 -8.33 11.38 -3.55
C THR A 28 -7.41 10.17 -3.69
N THR A 29 -7.69 9.29 -4.65
CA THR A 29 -6.89 8.09 -4.94
C THR A 29 -5.91 8.36 -6.06
N ALA A 30 -4.70 7.81 -5.96
CA ALA A 30 -3.77 7.70 -7.09
C ALA A 30 -3.18 6.28 -7.16
N VAL A 31 -2.86 5.83 -8.36
CA VAL A 31 -2.20 4.54 -8.60
C VAL A 31 -0.76 4.80 -9.04
N LEU A 32 0.20 4.21 -8.33
CA LEU A 32 1.60 4.22 -8.71
C LEU A 32 2.01 2.84 -9.23
N VAL A 33 2.39 2.80 -10.51
CA VAL A 33 2.95 1.62 -11.16
C VAL A 33 4.47 1.75 -11.19
N ILE A 34 5.14 0.92 -10.40
CA ILE A 34 6.59 0.97 -10.19
C ILE A 34 7.28 0.02 -11.18
N ASP A 35 8.27 0.53 -11.89
CA ASP A 35 9.13 -0.22 -12.81
C ASP A 35 8.40 -1.11 -13.85
N PRO A 36 7.36 -0.63 -14.59
CA PRO A 36 6.73 -1.41 -15.66
C PRO A 36 7.58 -1.40 -16.95
N VAL A 37 8.85 -1.81 -16.84
CA VAL A 37 9.89 -1.73 -17.87
C VAL A 37 10.30 -3.11 -18.39
N ASN A 38 10.87 -3.16 -19.59
CA ASN A 38 11.22 -4.41 -20.28
C ASN A 38 12.21 -5.27 -19.49
N ASP A 39 13.18 -4.66 -18.79
CA ASP A 39 14.19 -5.42 -18.05
C ASP A 39 13.60 -6.39 -17.03
N PHE A 40 12.46 -6.04 -16.43
CA PHE A 40 11.75 -6.92 -15.51
C PHE A 40 10.68 -7.79 -16.17
N LEU A 41 10.06 -7.31 -17.25
CA LEU A 41 8.78 -7.83 -17.74
C LEU A 41 8.85 -8.51 -19.12
N SER A 42 10.02 -8.54 -19.76
CA SER A 42 10.19 -9.15 -21.08
C SER A 42 11.28 -10.22 -21.06
N GLU A 43 11.13 -11.25 -21.90
CA GLU A 43 12.05 -12.40 -21.96
C GLU A 43 13.51 -12.02 -22.25
N GLU A 44 13.73 -10.98 -23.05
CA GLU A 44 15.06 -10.48 -23.39
C GLU A 44 15.58 -9.44 -22.37
N GLY A 45 14.80 -9.12 -21.34
CA GLY A 45 15.14 -8.16 -20.30
C GLY A 45 16.30 -8.63 -19.43
N ALA A 46 17.17 -7.72 -19.00
CA ALA A 46 18.36 -8.07 -18.24
C ALA A 46 18.04 -8.74 -16.88
N ALA A 47 16.84 -8.53 -16.32
CA ALA A 47 16.40 -9.11 -15.05
C ALA A 47 15.50 -10.34 -15.21
N TRP A 48 15.16 -10.73 -16.45
CA TRP A 48 14.11 -11.70 -16.73
C TRP A 48 14.32 -13.04 -16.02
N ASP A 49 15.54 -13.57 -16.05
CA ASP A 49 15.88 -14.83 -15.39
C ASP A 49 15.55 -14.84 -13.89
N MET A 50 15.53 -13.67 -13.25
CA MET A 50 15.12 -13.51 -11.85
C MET A 50 13.60 -13.37 -11.74
N THR A 51 12.96 -12.56 -12.59
CA THR A 51 11.55 -12.18 -12.40
C THR A 51 10.55 -13.09 -13.10
N GLU A 52 10.94 -13.85 -14.12
CA GLU A 52 10.09 -14.74 -14.93
C GLU A 52 9.13 -15.57 -14.06
N SER A 53 9.69 -16.21 -13.03
CA SER A 53 8.95 -17.17 -12.21
C SER A 53 7.72 -16.58 -11.53
N THR A 54 7.77 -15.31 -11.11
CA THR A 54 6.64 -14.64 -10.46
C THR A 54 5.79 -13.89 -11.48
N VAL A 55 6.41 -13.23 -12.45
CA VAL A 55 5.73 -12.48 -13.51
C VAL A 55 4.78 -13.39 -14.28
N THR A 56 5.26 -14.56 -14.71
CA THR A 56 4.47 -15.54 -15.47
C THR A 56 3.43 -16.24 -14.60
N LYS A 57 3.81 -16.67 -13.38
CA LYS A 57 2.89 -17.39 -12.49
C LYS A 57 1.69 -16.55 -12.05
N HIS A 58 1.88 -15.25 -11.87
CA HIS A 58 0.84 -14.34 -11.40
C HIS A 58 0.20 -13.52 -12.53
N ASP A 59 0.61 -13.70 -13.79
CA ASP A 59 0.16 -12.88 -14.93
C ASP A 59 0.26 -11.37 -14.61
N VAL A 60 1.41 -10.94 -14.12
CA VAL A 60 1.61 -9.57 -13.59
C VAL A 60 1.29 -8.53 -14.66
N ILE A 61 1.67 -8.78 -15.91
CA ILE A 61 1.42 -7.87 -17.04
C ILE A 61 -0.08 -7.77 -17.33
N GLY A 62 -0.81 -8.90 -17.31
CA GLY A 62 -2.26 -8.94 -17.52
C GLY A 62 -3.01 -8.17 -16.43
N HIS A 63 -2.66 -8.40 -15.17
CA HIS A 63 -3.28 -7.70 -14.03
C HIS A 63 -2.89 -6.22 -13.98
N LEU A 64 -1.64 -5.84 -14.28
CA LEU A 64 -1.25 -4.44 -14.40
C LEU A 64 -2.07 -3.72 -15.48
N ARG A 65 -2.24 -4.33 -16.66
CA ARG A 65 -3.07 -3.75 -17.72
C ARG A 65 -4.52 -3.58 -17.27
N ARG A 66 -5.10 -4.61 -16.64
CA ARG A 66 -6.47 -4.59 -16.12
C ARG A 66 -6.65 -3.50 -15.05
N LEU A 67 -5.72 -3.41 -14.11
CA LEU A 67 -5.69 -2.39 -13.06
C LEU A 67 -5.67 -1.00 -13.69
N ILE A 68 -4.69 -0.74 -14.55
CA ILE A 68 -4.48 0.56 -15.20
C ILE A 68 -5.72 0.96 -16.02
N ASP A 69 -6.24 0.06 -16.85
CA ASP A 69 -7.41 0.36 -17.68
C ASP A 69 -8.67 0.58 -16.81
N GLY A 70 -8.88 -0.22 -15.76
CA GLY A 70 -10.03 -0.09 -14.87
C GLY A 70 -10.02 1.22 -14.07
N VAL A 71 -8.88 1.63 -13.51
CA VAL A 71 -8.81 2.89 -12.72
C VAL A 71 -8.97 4.12 -13.60
N ARG A 72 -8.55 4.05 -14.87
CA ARG A 72 -8.79 5.12 -15.87
C ARG A 72 -10.27 5.31 -16.18
N GLU A 73 -11.09 4.26 -16.13
CA GLU A 73 -12.56 4.37 -16.30
C GLU A 73 -13.21 5.18 -15.17
N HIS A 74 -12.50 5.41 -14.06
CA HIS A 74 -12.94 6.17 -12.90
C HIS A 74 -12.18 7.49 -12.71
N ASP A 75 -11.45 7.95 -13.72
CA ASP A 75 -10.63 9.18 -13.67
C ASP A 75 -9.57 9.21 -12.56
N ILE A 76 -9.16 8.04 -12.07
CA ILE A 76 -8.09 7.93 -11.08
C ILE A 76 -6.74 8.12 -11.78
N PRO A 77 -5.88 9.06 -11.34
CA PRO A 77 -4.57 9.29 -11.94
C PRO A 77 -3.66 8.08 -11.79
N VAL A 78 -3.00 7.71 -12.89
CA VAL A 78 -1.94 6.70 -12.94
C VAL A 78 -0.59 7.39 -13.07
N LEU A 79 0.30 7.11 -12.13
CA LEU A 79 1.67 7.58 -12.09
C LEU A 79 2.61 6.41 -12.39
N TYR A 80 3.67 6.68 -13.13
CA TYR A 80 4.68 5.69 -13.52
C TYR A 80 6.01 6.07 -12.88
N GLY A 81 6.56 5.19 -12.05
CA GLY A 81 7.87 5.35 -11.42
C GLY A 81 8.89 4.41 -12.03
N PRO A 82 9.59 4.79 -13.12
CA PRO A 82 10.61 3.95 -13.73
C PRO A 82 11.96 4.08 -13.01
N MET A 83 12.78 3.03 -13.09
CA MET A 83 14.20 3.06 -12.79
C MET A 83 15.02 3.25 -14.07
N ALA A 84 16.06 4.08 -14.02
CA ALA A 84 17.03 4.20 -15.11
C ALA A 84 18.38 4.70 -14.59
N TYR A 85 19.49 4.22 -15.16
CA TYR A 85 20.88 4.62 -14.84
C TYR A 85 21.61 5.11 -16.09
N THR A 86 22.28 6.25 -15.99
CA THR A 86 23.08 6.83 -17.08
C THR A 86 24.45 6.13 -17.19
N SER A 87 25.16 6.33 -18.30
CA SER A 87 26.54 5.84 -18.45
C SER A 87 27.47 6.32 -17.32
N ASP A 88 27.25 7.54 -16.82
CA ASP A 88 28.04 8.12 -15.74
C ASP A 88 27.73 7.45 -14.40
N ASP A 89 26.46 7.07 -14.17
CA ASP A 89 26.07 6.27 -13.01
C ASP A 89 26.81 4.92 -13.00
N TYR A 90 26.94 4.27 -14.17
CA TYR A 90 27.70 3.02 -14.33
C TYR A 90 29.24 3.20 -14.27
N ALA A 91 29.74 4.40 -14.53
CA ALA A 91 31.16 4.69 -14.41
C ALA A 91 31.55 5.00 -12.96
N GLY A 92 30.63 5.58 -12.19
CA GLY A 92 30.84 6.00 -10.80
C GLY A 92 30.69 4.86 -9.80
N GLN A 93 31.74 4.52 -9.04
CA GLN A 93 31.70 3.41 -8.08
C GLN A 93 30.77 3.63 -6.87
N GLU A 94 30.28 4.86 -6.65
CA GLU A 94 29.46 5.27 -5.51
C GLU A 94 28.09 4.59 -5.47
N LEU A 95 27.47 4.29 -6.62
CA LEU A 95 26.18 3.59 -6.68
C LEU A 95 26.37 2.06 -6.63
N HIS A 96 27.36 1.55 -7.35
CA HIS A 96 27.66 0.11 -7.45
C HIS A 96 27.94 -0.58 -6.10
N ARG A 97 28.39 0.18 -5.09
CA ARG A 97 28.88 -0.37 -3.81
C ARG A 97 27.96 -0.10 -2.62
N ARG A 98 26.76 0.45 -2.85
CA ARG A 98 25.85 0.78 -1.74
C ARG A 98 25.25 -0.46 -1.10
N THR A 99 24.71 -1.37 -1.91
CA THR A 99 23.96 -2.55 -1.44
C THR A 99 24.15 -3.75 -2.37
N GLY A 100 23.71 -4.93 -1.92
CA GLY A 100 23.75 -6.15 -2.73
C GLY A 100 22.93 -6.05 -4.02
N ILE A 101 21.75 -5.42 -3.99
CA ILE A 101 20.93 -5.24 -5.20
C ILE A 101 21.62 -4.29 -6.20
N ASN A 102 22.27 -3.22 -5.73
CA ASN A 102 23.02 -2.34 -6.63
C ASN A 102 24.16 -3.09 -7.33
N ARG A 103 24.84 -4.01 -6.63
CA ARG A 103 25.86 -4.84 -7.26
C ARG A 103 25.29 -5.68 -8.40
N ILE A 104 24.18 -6.37 -8.16
CA ILE A 104 23.51 -7.22 -9.16
C ILE A 104 23.07 -6.40 -10.38
N MET A 105 22.30 -5.32 -10.15
CA MET A 105 21.76 -4.49 -11.23
C MET A 105 22.85 -3.93 -12.14
N PHE A 106 23.96 -3.50 -11.54
CA PHE A 106 25.02 -2.87 -12.33
C PHE A 106 25.93 -3.88 -13.04
N GLU A 107 26.17 -5.06 -12.47
CA GLU A 107 26.92 -6.13 -13.15
C GLU A 107 26.14 -6.71 -14.35
N GLN A 108 24.81 -6.72 -14.28
CA GLN A 108 23.93 -7.15 -15.37
C GLN A 108 23.52 -6.02 -16.31
N GLN A 109 23.98 -4.80 -16.05
CA GLN A 109 23.65 -3.60 -16.84
C GLN A 109 22.14 -3.33 -16.96
N MET A 110 21.39 -3.62 -15.89
CA MET A 110 19.94 -3.39 -15.78
C MET A 110 19.60 -1.90 -15.70
N PHE A 111 18.58 -1.50 -16.45
CA PHE A 111 18.01 -0.15 -16.53
C PHE A 111 18.94 0.89 -17.13
N LEU A 112 19.80 0.51 -18.09
CA LEU A 112 20.61 1.50 -18.81
C LEU A 112 19.70 2.51 -19.54
N ALA A 113 19.80 3.79 -19.18
CA ALA A 113 18.97 4.86 -19.70
C ALA A 113 19.06 4.94 -21.24
N GLY A 114 17.90 4.99 -21.89
CA GLY A 114 17.80 5.01 -23.36
C GLY A 114 17.97 3.65 -24.04
N SER A 115 18.23 2.58 -23.29
CA SER A 115 18.18 1.21 -23.81
C SER A 115 16.74 0.70 -23.92
N TRP A 116 16.54 -0.38 -24.68
CA TRP A 116 15.26 -1.09 -24.73
C TRP A 116 14.85 -1.64 -23.36
N GLY A 117 15.80 -2.17 -22.57
CA GLY A 117 15.55 -2.73 -21.24
C GLY A 117 14.95 -1.72 -20.27
N ALA A 118 15.41 -0.47 -20.31
CA ALA A 118 14.89 0.63 -19.49
C ALA A 118 13.62 1.30 -20.05
N ASP A 119 13.19 0.97 -21.27
CA ASP A 119 11.94 1.47 -21.83
C ASP A 119 10.74 0.73 -21.22
N PHE A 120 9.58 1.38 -21.25
CA PHE A 120 8.34 0.79 -20.78
C PHE A 120 7.97 -0.46 -21.56
N HIS A 121 7.42 -1.43 -20.84
CA HIS A 121 6.85 -2.62 -21.47
C HIS A 121 5.75 -2.20 -22.46
N PRO A 122 5.72 -2.71 -23.71
CA PRO A 122 4.78 -2.26 -24.74
C PRO A 122 3.31 -2.26 -24.33
N ASN A 123 2.90 -3.24 -23.51
CA ASN A 123 1.52 -3.37 -23.03
C ASN A 123 1.17 -2.45 -21.84
N LEU A 124 2.15 -1.75 -21.27
CA LEU A 124 2.02 -0.96 -20.04
C LEU A 124 2.50 0.48 -20.22
N ARG A 125 2.64 0.94 -21.48
CA ARG A 125 3.09 2.31 -21.76
C ARG A 125 2.14 3.35 -21.16
N PRO A 126 2.68 4.44 -20.57
CA PRO A 126 1.90 5.60 -20.22
C PRO A 126 1.15 6.15 -21.45
N ARG A 127 -0.09 6.60 -21.25
CA ARG A 127 -0.85 7.39 -22.22
C ARG A 127 -0.34 8.83 -22.22
N GLU A 128 -0.60 9.55 -23.31
CA GLU A 128 -0.32 10.98 -23.38
C GLU A 128 -1.04 11.72 -22.25
N GLY A 129 -0.30 12.56 -21.52
CA GLY A 129 -0.81 13.33 -20.38
C GLY A 129 -0.73 12.63 -19.02
N GLU A 130 -0.40 11.33 -18.97
CA GLU A 130 -0.15 10.65 -17.69
C GLU A 130 1.22 11.02 -17.11
N ILE A 131 1.33 10.90 -15.79
CA ILE A 131 2.50 11.35 -15.04
C ILE A 131 3.57 10.26 -15.10
N VAL A 132 4.69 10.58 -15.72
CA VAL A 132 5.92 9.79 -15.65
C VAL A 132 6.90 10.53 -14.76
N LEU A 133 7.28 9.89 -13.65
CA LEU A 133 8.18 10.46 -12.65
C LEU A 133 9.63 10.49 -13.16
N HIS A 134 10.45 11.32 -12.53
CA HIS A 134 11.90 11.21 -12.69
C HIS A 134 12.37 9.79 -12.32
N PRO A 135 13.35 9.23 -13.05
CA PRO A 135 13.78 7.88 -12.80
C PRO A 135 14.44 7.77 -11.41
N HIS A 136 13.97 6.85 -10.59
CA HIS A 136 14.59 6.59 -9.28
C HIS A 136 15.91 5.83 -9.44
N LYS A 137 16.80 6.02 -8.46
CA LYS A 137 18.16 5.40 -8.42
C LYS A 137 18.35 4.49 -7.20
N GLY A 138 17.30 4.34 -6.40
CA GLY A 138 17.22 3.48 -5.22
C GLY A 138 15.86 2.80 -5.17
N SER A 139 15.58 2.04 -4.12
CA SER A 139 14.31 1.30 -3.99
C SER A 139 13.12 2.20 -3.65
N ASP A 140 13.33 3.40 -3.14
CA ASP A 140 12.23 4.26 -2.72
C ASP A 140 11.90 5.30 -3.80
N VAL A 141 10.69 5.23 -4.35
CA VAL A 141 10.23 6.15 -5.40
C VAL A 141 9.93 7.55 -4.82
N PHE A 142 9.79 7.72 -3.50
CA PHE A 142 9.67 9.05 -2.88
C PHE A 142 10.92 9.90 -3.01
N GLU A 143 12.07 9.31 -3.37
CA GLU A 143 13.30 10.05 -3.69
C GLU A 143 13.25 10.74 -5.07
N THR A 144 12.10 10.67 -5.75
CA THR A 144 11.79 11.36 -7.02
C THR A 144 10.87 12.57 -6.79
N ASP A 145 10.25 13.07 -7.85
CA ASP A 145 9.18 14.08 -7.79
C ASP A 145 7.80 13.52 -7.40
N LEU A 146 7.69 12.22 -7.03
CA LEU A 146 6.44 11.57 -6.61
C LEU A 146 5.65 12.40 -5.59
N ARG A 147 6.31 12.86 -4.51
CA ARG A 147 5.65 13.59 -3.42
C ARG A 147 4.98 14.86 -3.91
N GLU A 148 5.60 15.58 -4.84
CA GLU A 148 5.07 16.83 -5.39
C GLU A 148 3.80 16.59 -6.21
N HIS A 149 3.80 15.52 -7.02
CA HIS A 149 2.62 15.12 -7.78
C HIS A 149 1.47 14.66 -6.88
N LEU A 150 1.74 13.77 -5.91
CA LEU A 150 0.73 13.33 -4.94
C LEU A 150 0.13 14.50 -4.17
N GLN A 151 0.95 15.50 -3.79
CA GLN A 151 0.46 16.71 -3.13
C GLN A 151 -0.42 17.56 -4.05
N ARG A 152 -0.03 17.75 -5.32
CA ARG A 152 -0.83 18.51 -6.30
C ARG A 152 -2.16 17.84 -6.62
N LEU A 153 -2.18 16.51 -6.64
CA LEU A 153 -3.39 15.70 -6.86
C LEU A 153 -4.30 15.64 -5.62
N GLY A 154 -3.84 16.12 -4.46
CA GLY A 154 -4.61 15.99 -3.21
C GLY A 154 -4.74 14.54 -2.74
N THR A 155 -3.79 13.68 -3.11
CA THR A 155 -3.87 12.24 -2.83
C THR A 155 -3.83 11.96 -1.33
N THR A 156 -4.77 11.13 -0.87
CA THR A 156 -4.80 10.57 0.48
C THR A 156 -4.74 9.05 0.46
N GLN A 157 -5.18 8.41 -0.63
CA GLN A 157 -5.15 6.96 -0.84
C GLN A 157 -4.16 6.62 -1.96
N LEU A 158 -3.14 5.81 -1.67
CA LEU A 158 -2.11 5.43 -2.63
C LEU A 158 -2.16 3.92 -2.90
N VAL A 159 -2.45 3.58 -4.15
CA VAL A 159 -2.46 2.20 -4.63
C VAL A 159 -1.12 1.89 -5.28
N LEU A 160 -0.50 0.77 -4.90
CA LEU A 160 0.83 0.35 -5.34
C LEU A 160 0.76 -0.95 -6.14
N ALA A 161 1.42 -0.96 -7.29
CA ALA A 161 1.57 -2.11 -8.17
C ALA A 161 2.93 -2.07 -8.89
N GLY A 162 3.33 -3.17 -9.54
CA GLY A 162 4.56 -3.24 -10.34
C GLY A 162 5.68 -4.07 -9.70
N MET A 163 6.93 -3.64 -9.88
CA MET A 163 8.12 -4.42 -9.54
C MET A 163 9.04 -3.67 -8.55
N THR A 164 9.79 -4.33 -7.67
CA THR A 164 9.59 -5.69 -7.15
C THR A 164 8.97 -5.65 -5.75
N ALA A 165 8.23 -6.69 -5.38
CA ALA A 165 7.43 -6.77 -4.17
C ALA A 165 8.22 -6.38 -2.91
N ASN A 166 9.36 -7.04 -2.68
CA ASN A 166 10.22 -6.93 -1.50
C ASN A 166 11.24 -5.78 -1.56
N LEU A 167 11.36 -5.07 -2.69
CA LEU A 167 12.28 -3.93 -2.83
C LEU A 167 11.51 -2.64 -3.08
N CYS A 168 11.29 -2.28 -4.35
CA CYS A 168 10.81 -0.95 -4.69
C CYS A 168 9.38 -0.70 -4.20
N VAL A 169 8.51 -1.71 -4.34
CA VAL A 169 7.13 -1.64 -3.89
C VAL A 169 7.05 -1.56 -2.36
N GLU A 170 7.78 -2.42 -1.64
CA GLU A 170 7.77 -2.39 -0.17
C GLU A 170 8.37 -1.10 0.41
N SER A 171 9.50 -0.63 -0.13
CA SER A 171 10.18 0.58 0.36
C SER A 171 9.29 1.81 0.19
N THR A 172 8.71 1.95 -1.01
CA THR A 172 7.77 3.04 -1.32
C THR A 172 6.50 2.94 -0.47
N GLY A 173 5.97 1.73 -0.25
CA GLY A 173 4.79 1.52 0.60
C GLY A 173 5.03 1.84 2.07
N ARG A 174 6.20 1.51 2.61
CA ARG A 174 6.61 1.90 3.97
C ARG A 174 6.69 3.42 4.07
N HIS A 175 7.37 4.08 3.14
CA HIS A 175 7.48 5.55 3.16
C HIS A 175 6.11 6.22 3.01
N ALA A 176 5.24 5.71 2.13
CA ALA A 176 3.88 6.21 1.98
C ALA A 176 3.09 6.10 3.30
N ALA A 177 3.16 4.95 3.98
CA ALA A 177 2.50 4.74 5.26
C ALA A 177 3.02 5.73 6.33
N GLU A 178 4.34 5.90 6.46
CA GLU A 178 4.94 6.88 7.39
C GLU A 178 4.56 8.33 7.06
N HIS A 179 4.25 8.61 5.80
CA HIS A 179 3.71 9.91 5.35
C HIS A 179 2.18 10.04 5.46
N GLY A 180 1.52 9.07 6.08
CA GLY A 180 0.10 9.13 6.41
C GLY A 180 -0.84 8.90 5.22
N TYR A 181 -0.35 8.32 4.12
CA TYR A 181 -1.21 7.83 3.05
C TYR A 181 -1.92 6.54 3.48
N ASP A 182 -3.16 6.36 3.02
CA ASP A 182 -3.87 5.08 3.08
C ASP A 182 -3.36 4.18 1.93
N VAL A 183 -2.53 3.20 2.26
CA VAL A 183 -1.77 2.39 1.28
C VAL A 183 -2.50 1.09 0.94
N THR A 184 -2.69 0.83 -0.35
CA THR A 184 -3.21 -0.46 -0.85
C THR A 184 -2.22 -1.12 -1.81
N PHE A 185 -1.86 -2.38 -1.56
CA PHE A 185 -1.04 -3.18 -2.47
C PHE A 185 -1.92 -4.08 -3.35
N VAL A 186 -1.67 -4.10 -4.67
CA VAL A 186 -2.42 -4.91 -5.63
C VAL A 186 -1.65 -6.20 -5.94
N ARG A 187 -1.91 -7.25 -5.16
CA ARG A 187 -1.02 -8.42 -5.03
C ARG A 187 -0.78 -9.16 -6.34
N ASP A 188 -1.79 -9.29 -7.19
CA ASP A 188 -1.73 -9.97 -8.49
C ASP A 188 -1.11 -9.10 -9.60
N ALA A 189 -1.07 -7.78 -9.39
CA ALA A 189 -0.38 -6.82 -10.24
C ALA A 189 1.03 -6.45 -9.71
N ILE A 190 1.62 -7.30 -8.87
CA ILE A 190 2.97 -7.15 -8.31
C ILE A 190 3.79 -8.40 -8.60
N GLY A 191 5.04 -8.24 -9.02
CA GLY A 191 6.00 -9.34 -9.18
C GLY A 191 7.23 -9.20 -8.26
N ALA A 192 8.05 -10.23 -8.19
CA ALA A 192 9.29 -10.25 -7.39
C ALA A 192 10.40 -11.09 -8.06
N GLU A 193 11.62 -11.07 -7.50
CA GLU A 193 12.76 -11.83 -8.04
C GLU A 193 12.66 -13.35 -7.80
N ASN A 194 11.71 -13.80 -6.98
CA ASN A 194 11.40 -15.22 -6.78
C ASN A 194 10.15 -15.38 -5.90
N LEU A 195 9.60 -16.60 -5.88
CA LEU A 195 8.42 -16.92 -5.08
C LEU A 195 8.59 -16.74 -3.57
N PRO A 196 9.69 -17.15 -2.91
CA PRO A 196 9.89 -16.87 -1.49
C PRO A 196 9.83 -15.38 -1.14
N ALA A 197 10.46 -14.53 -1.96
CA ALA A 197 10.43 -13.08 -1.76
C ALA A 197 9.02 -12.52 -1.97
N TYR A 198 8.33 -12.94 -3.02
CA TYR A 198 6.93 -12.58 -3.27
C TYR A 198 6.01 -12.98 -2.10
N GLU A 199 6.04 -14.23 -1.65
CA GLU A 199 5.16 -14.70 -0.56
C GLU A 199 5.46 -14.00 0.76
N ALA A 200 6.73 -13.72 1.07
CA ALA A 200 7.09 -12.94 2.26
C ALA A 200 6.49 -11.53 2.20
N SER A 201 6.59 -10.83 1.07
CA SER A 201 6.00 -9.50 0.93
C SER A 201 4.47 -9.53 0.98
N ILE A 202 3.82 -10.36 0.17
CA ILE A 202 2.35 -10.37 0.06
C ILE A 202 1.66 -10.91 1.32
N ARG A 203 2.22 -11.94 1.97
CA ARG A 203 1.55 -12.63 3.10
C ARG A 203 1.99 -12.16 4.47
N VAL A 204 3.16 -11.54 4.59
CA VAL A 204 3.74 -11.18 5.89
C VAL A 204 3.93 -9.68 6.01
N ASN A 205 4.64 -9.06 5.06
CA ASN A 205 5.03 -7.66 5.21
C ASN A 205 3.90 -6.68 4.85
N PHE A 206 3.35 -6.77 3.64
CA PHE A 206 2.29 -5.86 3.18
C PHE A 206 1.06 -5.84 4.12
N PRO A 207 0.60 -6.98 4.69
CA PRO A 207 -0.48 -7.01 5.67
C PRO A 207 -0.22 -6.22 6.97
N LEU A 208 1.04 -5.87 7.25
CA LEU A 208 1.48 -5.11 8.42
C LEU A 208 1.91 -3.67 8.08
N ILE A 209 2.23 -3.40 6.81
CA ILE A 209 2.70 -2.09 6.34
C ILE A 209 1.53 -1.27 5.78
N GLY A 210 0.74 -1.88 4.91
CA GLY A 210 -0.35 -1.21 4.22
C GLY A 210 -1.65 -1.28 4.99
N ASN A 211 -2.60 -0.45 4.58
CA ASN A 211 -3.97 -0.50 5.07
C ASN A 211 -4.68 -1.72 4.48
N ALA A 212 -4.46 -2.01 3.20
CA ALA A 212 -5.06 -3.17 2.53
C ALA A 212 -4.10 -3.86 1.54
N VAL A 213 -4.34 -5.15 1.34
CA VAL A 213 -3.77 -5.94 0.24
C VAL A 213 -4.98 -6.48 -0.52
N LEU A 214 -5.10 -6.19 -1.81
CA LEU A 214 -6.24 -6.62 -2.63
C LEU A 214 -5.73 -7.29 -3.91
N ASP A 215 -6.59 -8.03 -4.60
CA ASP A 215 -6.36 -8.34 -6.01
C ASP A 215 -6.96 -7.22 -6.85
N THR A 216 -6.71 -7.29 -8.16
CA THR A 216 -7.15 -6.26 -9.10
C THR A 216 -8.68 -6.14 -9.13
N ASP A 217 -9.41 -7.25 -9.05
CA ASP A 217 -10.88 -7.26 -9.11
C ASP A 217 -11.52 -6.65 -7.85
N ASP A 218 -11.04 -7.06 -6.66
CA ASP A 218 -11.49 -6.53 -5.38
C ASP A 218 -11.17 -5.03 -5.27
N LEU A 219 -10.02 -4.60 -5.79
CA LEU A 219 -9.66 -3.19 -5.84
C LEU A 219 -10.62 -2.39 -6.72
N LEU A 220 -10.86 -2.81 -7.96
CA LEU A 220 -11.76 -2.11 -8.88
C LEU A 220 -13.20 -2.07 -8.33
N SER A 221 -13.66 -3.15 -7.70
CA SER A 221 -14.97 -3.24 -7.06
C SER A 221 -15.12 -2.37 -5.80
N ALA A 222 -14.00 -1.98 -5.19
CA ALA A 222 -13.96 -1.07 -4.05
C ALA A 222 -13.91 0.41 -4.44
N ILE A 223 -13.87 0.77 -5.74
CA ILE A 223 -13.92 2.17 -6.18
C ILE A 223 -15.34 2.70 -6.02
N GLY A 224 -15.47 3.86 -5.38
CA GLY A 224 -16.75 4.54 -5.20
C GLY A 224 -16.90 5.22 -3.85
N PRO A 225 -18.10 5.74 -3.55
CA PRO A 225 -18.36 6.45 -2.30
C PRO A 225 -18.21 5.52 -1.10
N ASP A 226 -17.76 6.10 0.01
CA ASP A 226 -17.61 5.39 1.29
C ASP A 226 -18.93 4.69 1.68
N ARG A 227 -18.84 3.42 2.07
CA ARG A 227 -20.00 2.60 2.42
C ARG A 227 -19.68 1.59 3.50
N LEU A 228 -20.70 1.22 4.26
CA LEU A 228 -20.60 0.11 5.22
C LEU A 228 -20.61 -1.23 4.48
N PRO A 229 -19.95 -2.25 5.04
CA PRO A 229 -20.22 -3.62 4.64
C PRO A 229 -21.67 -4.00 4.97
N ARG A 230 -22.15 -5.09 4.39
CA ARG A 230 -23.53 -5.57 4.55
C ARG A 230 -23.58 -6.91 5.26
N GLU A 231 -24.71 -7.20 5.88
CA GLU A 231 -25.01 -8.56 6.34
C GLU A 231 -24.87 -9.55 5.17
N GLY A 232 -24.22 -10.68 5.42
CA GLY A 232 -23.90 -11.69 4.42
C GLY A 232 -22.59 -11.46 3.64
N ASP A 233 -21.97 -10.28 3.72
CA ASP A 233 -20.62 -10.09 3.15
C ASP A 233 -19.60 -10.97 3.89
N ASP A 234 -18.51 -11.31 3.21
CA ASP A 234 -17.40 -12.06 3.81
C ASP A 234 -16.32 -11.12 4.34
N VAL A 235 -15.85 -11.37 5.56
CA VAL A 235 -14.72 -10.61 6.14
C VAL A 235 -13.40 -11.31 5.89
N TYR A 236 -12.42 -10.58 5.37
CA TYR A 236 -11.05 -11.01 5.11
C TYR A 236 -10.05 -10.23 5.95
N ALA A 237 -9.07 -10.92 6.53
CA ALA A 237 -7.91 -10.28 7.16
C ALA A 237 -6.94 -9.69 6.13
N SER A 238 -5.99 -8.88 6.60
CA SER A 238 -5.00 -8.24 5.72
C SER A 238 -4.09 -9.24 5.00
N ASP A 239 -3.92 -10.45 5.55
CA ASP A 239 -3.22 -11.60 4.94
C ASP A 239 -4.08 -12.40 3.93
N GLN A 240 -5.28 -11.89 3.61
CA GLN A 240 -6.26 -12.44 2.67
C GLN A 240 -6.95 -13.73 3.13
N LEU A 241 -6.83 -14.07 4.41
CA LEU A 241 -7.52 -15.23 4.95
C LEU A 241 -8.92 -14.83 5.44
N LYS A 242 -9.94 -15.53 4.94
CA LYS A 242 -11.33 -15.34 5.38
C LYS A 242 -11.47 -15.56 6.89
N LEU A 243 -12.10 -14.60 7.58
CA LEU A 243 -12.41 -14.63 9.00
C LEU A 243 -13.77 -15.28 9.29
N GLY A 244 -14.77 -15.00 8.45
CA GLY A 244 -16.14 -15.45 8.58
C GLY A 244 -17.08 -14.60 7.72
N GLY A 245 -18.39 -14.85 7.82
CA GLY A 245 -19.43 -14.00 7.22
C GLY A 245 -19.96 -13.00 8.23
N ILE A 246 -20.43 -11.86 7.74
CA ILE A 246 -21.06 -10.81 8.54
C ILE A 246 -22.47 -11.23 8.92
N ASP A 247 -22.72 -11.30 10.22
CA ASP A 247 -24.04 -11.60 10.80
C ASP A 247 -24.85 -10.32 11.08
N GLU A 248 -24.16 -9.26 11.51
CA GLU A 248 -24.78 -7.98 11.89
C GLU A 248 -23.79 -6.83 11.65
N VAL A 249 -24.30 -5.66 11.27
CA VAL A 249 -23.55 -4.40 11.19
C VAL A 249 -24.20 -3.39 12.13
N VAL A 250 -23.44 -2.91 13.10
CA VAL A 250 -23.92 -1.98 14.14
C VAL A 250 -23.17 -0.66 14.03
N GLU A 251 -23.90 0.38 13.68
CA GLU A 251 -23.44 1.76 13.81
C GLU A 251 -23.66 2.24 15.26
N ASP A 252 -22.72 3.01 15.78
CA ASP A 252 -22.82 3.64 17.09
C ASP A 252 -22.33 5.08 16.95
N ASP A 253 -23.23 6.05 17.11
CA ASP A 253 -22.92 7.47 16.99
C ASP A 253 -21.95 7.94 18.10
N ASP A 254 -21.96 7.27 19.26
CA ASP A 254 -21.16 7.61 20.44
C ASP A 254 -19.90 6.70 20.58
N GLY A 255 -19.83 5.60 19.82
CA GLY A 255 -18.79 4.59 19.83
C GLY A 255 -18.14 4.34 18.45
N PRO A 256 -17.28 3.33 18.31
CA PRO A 256 -16.65 3.02 17.01
C PRO A 256 -17.56 2.21 16.06
N GLY A 257 -18.71 1.72 16.53
CA GLY A 257 -19.52 0.71 15.84
C GLY A 257 -18.75 -0.59 15.59
N TYR A 258 -19.42 -1.62 15.07
CA TYR A 258 -18.78 -2.89 14.76
C TYR A 258 -19.53 -3.74 13.72
N VAL A 259 -18.82 -4.76 13.23
CA VAL A 259 -19.33 -5.85 12.43
C VAL A 259 -19.23 -7.13 13.26
N LEU A 260 -20.33 -7.85 13.43
CA LEU A 260 -20.36 -9.15 14.07
C LEU A 260 -20.01 -10.24 13.05
N VAL A 261 -18.89 -10.92 13.26
CA VAL A 261 -18.41 -11.99 12.39
C VAL A 261 -18.57 -13.34 13.10
N LYS A 262 -19.49 -14.17 12.61
CA LYS A 262 -19.65 -15.54 13.12
C LYS A 262 -18.56 -16.45 12.55
N ARG A 263 -17.85 -17.17 13.43
CA ARG A 263 -16.72 -18.02 13.04
C ARG A 263 -17.05 -19.52 12.93
N GLY A 264 -18.33 -19.84 12.75
CA GLY A 264 -18.84 -21.21 12.77
C GLY A 264 -19.02 -21.74 14.21
N ILE A 265 -19.69 -22.89 14.34
CA ILE A 265 -20.28 -23.39 15.60
C ILE A 265 -19.28 -23.55 16.75
N PHE A 266 -18.01 -23.81 16.47
CA PHE A 266 -16.97 -24.09 17.48
C PHE A 266 -16.08 -22.90 17.85
N ASN A 267 -16.26 -21.76 17.18
CA ASN A 267 -15.43 -20.58 17.39
C ASN A 267 -16.26 -19.47 18.02
N ARG A 268 -15.60 -18.62 18.81
CA ARG A 268 -16.23 -17.42 19.36
C ARG A 268 -16.49 -16.42 18.24
N ASP A 269 -17.60 -15.70 18.37
CA ASP A 269 -17.93 -14.56 17.53
C ASP A 269 -16.84 -13.48 17.67
N THR A 270 -16.68 -12.68 16.62
CA THR A 270 -15.69 -11.58 16.59
C THR A 270 -16.40 -10.28 16.28
N TYR A 271 -16.26 -9.31 17.16
CA TYR A 271 -16.79 -7.96 17.04
C TYR A 271 -15.72 -7.06 16.44
N VAL A 272 -15.66 -7.02 15.11
CA VAL A 272 -14.67 -6.23 14.36
C VAL A 272 -15.09 -4.77 14.40
N PRO A 273 -14.31 -3.85 14.98
CA PRO A 273 -14.61 -2.41 14.94
C PRO A 273 -14.74 -1.88 13.51
N LEU A 274 -15.66 -0.95 13.23
CA LEU A 274 -15.82 -0.42 11.87
C LEU A 274 -14.59 0.34 11.38
N ASP A 275 -13.79 0.91 12.28
CA ASP A 275 -12.52 1.57 11.96
C ASP A 275 -11.39 0.59 11.58
N ALA A 276 -11.56 -0.70 11.85
CA ALA A 276 -10.67 -1.75 11.37
C ALA A 276 -11.01 -2.20 9.95
N VAL A 277 -12.23 -1.92 9.46
CA VAL A 277 -12.63 -2.19 8.08
C VAL A 277 -12.02 -1.12 7.18
N VAL A 278 -11.12 -1.54 6.31
CA VAL A 278 -10.37 -0.64 5.42
C VAL A 278 -10.89 -0.63 4.00
N ARG A 279 -11.47 -1.74 3.52
CA ARG A 279 -11.97 -1.85 2.14
C ARG A 279 -13.27 -2.67 2.11
N VAL A 280 -14.21 -2.25 1.28
CA VAL A 280 -15.48 -2.91 1.01
C VAL A 280 -15.64 -3.05 -0.50
N ALA A 281 -15.38 -4.27 -0.97
CA ALA A 281 -15.62 -4.69 -2.35
C ALA A 281 -16.95 -5.45 -2.44
N GLU A 282 -17.35 -5.86 -3.64
CA GLU A 282 -18.58 -6.64 -3.86
C GLU A 282 -18.58 -7.93 -3.03
N GLY A 283 -19.47 -7.99 -2.05
CA GLY A 283 -19.63 -9.15 -1.16
C GLY A 283 -18.50 -9.35 -0.16
N LYS A 284 -17.57 -8.40 -0.02
CA LYS A 284 -16.36 -8.57 0.81
C LYS A 284 -16.03 -7.32 1.61
N ALA A 285 -15.61 -7.53 2.86
CA ALA A 285 -15.01 -6.52 3.71
C ALA A 285 -13.59 -6.95 4.11
N PHE A 286 -12.64 -6.03 4.09
CA PHE A 286 -11.25 -6.28 4.43
C PHE A 286 -10.87 -5.52 5.68
N VAL A 287 -10.12 -6.18 6.58
CA VAL A 287 -9.60 -5.57 7.80
C VAL A 287 -8.09 -5.48 7.77
N ASN A 288 -7.53 -4.44 8.41
CA ASN A 288 -6.09 -4.13 8.39
C ASN A 288 -5.24 -4.95 9.37
N ILE A 289 -5.70 -6.13 9.78
CA ILE A 289 -5.00 -6.99 10.74
C ILE A 289 -4.92 -8.43 10.21
N PRO A 290 -3.76 -9.12 10.34
CA PRO A 290 -3.63 -10.51 9.92
C PRO A 290 -4.53 -11.47 10.72
N LYS A 291 -5.00 -12.56 10.11
CA LYS A 291 -5.95 -13.50 10.74
C LYS A 291 -5.41 -14.10 12.04
N LEU A 292 -4.09 -14.35 12.11
CA LEU A 292 -3.43 -14.87 13.30
C LEU A 292 -3.41 -13.87 14.47
N VAL A 293 -3.54 -12.58 14.19
CA VAL A 293 -3.59 -11.51 15.19
C VAL A 293 -5.02 -11.22 15.61
N VAL A 294 -6.03 -11.45 14.74
CA VAL A 294 -7.46 -11.29 15.08
C VAL A 294 -7.85 -12.07 16.36
N GLY A 295 -7.31 -13.26 16.58
CA GLY A 295 -7.58 -14.04 17.80
C GLY A 295 -6.84 -13.54 19.05
N LYS A 296 -5.99 -12.52 18.93
CA LYS A 296 -5.16 -11.95 20.01
C LYS A 296 -5.53 -10.52 20.35
N VAL A 297 -6.42 -9.89 19.56
CA VAL A 297 -6.98 -8.57 19.84
C VAL A 297 -8.29 -8.72 20.64
N PRO A 298 -8.65 -7.76 21.49
CA PRO A 298 -9.83 -7.82 22.33
C PRO A 298 -11.10 -7.49 21.52
N TRP A 299 -11.44 -8.37 20.57
CA TRP A 299 -12.62 -8.30 19.70
C TRP A 299 -13.63 -9.42 20.03
N ASP A 300 -13.59 -9.93 21.26
CA ASP A 300 -14.52 -10.96 21.76
C ASP A 300 -15.78 -10.36 22.41
N GLU A 301 -15.83 -9.04 22.56
CA GLU A 301 -16.99 -8.27 23.01
C GLU A 301 -17.18 -7.01 22.13
N PRO A 302 -18.40 -6.45 22.04
CA PRO A 302 -18.66 -5.19 21.34
C PRO A 302 -17.73 -4.07 21.81
N PRO A 303 -17.06 -3.34 20.90
CA PRO A 303 -16.28 -2.18 21.29
C PRO A 303 -17.20 -1.07 21.81
N THR A 304 -16.71 -0.28 22.78
CA THR A 304 -17.47 0.81 23.41
C THR A 304 -16.67 2.11 23.36
N ALA A 305 -17.33 3.25 23.55
CA ALA A 305 -16.66 4.54 23.72
C ALA A 305 -15.57 4.49 24.82
N ALA A 306 -15.84 3.75 25.91
CA ALA A 306 -14.90 3.56 27.00
C ALA A 306 -13.66 2.75 26.58
N SER A 307 -13.84 1.64 25.85
CA SER A 307 -12.71 0.83 25.37
C SER A 307 -11.88 1.54 24.31
N ARG A 308 -12.48 2.43 23.51
CA ARG A 308 -11.75 3.35 22.61
C ARG A 308 -10.94 4.38 23.41
N ASN A 309 -11.57 5.08 24.36
CA ASN A 309 -10.91 6.13 25.13
C ASN A 309 -9.77 5.58 26.01
N ALA A 310 -9.89 4.34 26.51
CA ALA A 310 -8.84 3.67 27.28
C ALA A 310 -7.55 3.41 26.47
N LYS A 311 -7.62 3.38 25.13
CA LYS A 311 -6.46 3.24 24.23
C LYS A 311 -5.75 4.56 23.98
N MET A 312 -6.38 5.69 24.29
CA MET A 312 -5.79 7.01 24.05
C MET A 312 -4.67 7.23 25.06
N GLY A 313 -3.45 7.33 24.55
CA GLY A 313 -2.27 7.67 25.36
C GLY A 313 -2.34 9.07 25.96
N PRO A 314 -1.30 9.48 26.71
CA PRO A 314 -1.21 10.85 27.23
C PRO A 314 -1.20 11.87 26.08
N ARG A 315 -1.60 13.11 26.37
CA ARG A 315 -1.64 14.17 25.35
C ARG A 315 -0.24 14.46 24.80
N PRO A 316 -0.11 14.90 23.53
CA PRO A 316 1.20 15.23 22.95
C PRO A 316 2.03 16.22 23.80
N SER A 317 1.39 17.21 24.42
CA SER A 317 2.04 18.17 25.33
C SER A 317 2.68 17.53 26.56
N ASP A 318 2.19 16.37 26.97
CA ASP A 318 2.66 15.61 28.13
C ASP A 318 3.78 14.62 27.74
N ILE A 319 3.93 14.30 26.43
CA ILE A 319 4.95 13.38 25.88
C ILE A 319 6.32 14.03 25.70
N ALA A 320 6.38 15.31 25.32
CA ALA A 320 7.65 16.02 25.08
C ALA A 320 8.59 16.07 26.31
N LYS A 321 8.05 15.78 27.50
CA LYS A 321 8.81 15.68 28.76
C LYS A 321 9.40 14.28 29.00
N LEU A 322 8.91 13.27 28.31
CA LEU A 322 9.31 11.86 28.48
C LEU A 322 10.38 11.43 27.47
N TYR A 323 10.32 11.99 26.26
CA TYR A 323 11.21 11.61 25.16
C TYR A 323 11.76 12.86 24.49
N GLY A 324 13.08 12.93 24.35
CA GLY A 324 13.76 14.02 23.68
C GLY A 324 15.19 13.63 23.34
N SER A 325 15.65 14.01 22.15
CA SER A 325 17.05 13.88 21.78
C SER A 325 17.85 14.93 22.54
N VAL A 326 18.74 14.48 23.43
CA VAL A 326 19.76 15.33 24.03
C VAL A 326 21.05 15.19 23.22
N ALA A 327 21.72 16.32 22.98
CA ALA A 327 23.07 16.26 22.46
C ALA A 327 23.93 15.43 23.43
N PRO A 328 24.86 14.59 22.95
CA PRO A 328 25.75 13.83 23.83
C PRO A 328 26.53 14.71 24.84
N THR A 329 26.64 16.01 24.57
CA THR A 329 27.39 16.99 25.38
C THR A 329 26.53 17.79 26.37
N GLY A 330 25.22 17.55 26.43
CA GLY A 330 24.29 18.40 27.20
C GLY A 330 23.79 19.57 26.38
#